data_AF-A0A8J6I5D4-F1
#
_entry.id   AF-A0A8J6I5D4-F1
#
_cell.length_a   1.000
_cell.length_b   1.000
_cell.length_c   1.000
_cell.angle_alpha   90.00
_cell.angle_beta   90.00
_cell.angle_gamma   90.00
#
_symmetry.space_group_name_H-M   'P 1'
#
loop_
_entity.id
_entity.type
_entity.pdbx_description
1 polymer ?
#
loop_
_entity_poly.entity_id
_entity_poly.type
_entity_poly.pdbx_seq_one_letter_code
_entity_poly.pdbx_strand_id
1 'polypeptide(L)'
;MGKTLLTQSWLDLTFLHWAVDPEQVALLLPAGTLPDMHEARTYVGLVAFRMHRIGWLNLPGLPYLGTFPEINVRLYSVDEHGRRGVVFRSLEASRLLPVLTARWAFRLPYYWAKMSMQEPI
;
A
#
# COMPACT_ATOMS: atom_id res chain seq x y z
N MET A 1 -7.24 15.47 -24.92
CA MET A 1 -6.57 14.37 -24.19
C MET A 1 -5.97 14.91 -22.90
N GLY A 2 -6.34 14.36 -21.75
CA GLY A 2 -5.74 14.75 -20.47
C GLY A 2 -4.25 14.40 -20.43
N LYS A 3 -3.40 15.34 -19.99
CA LYS A 3 -1.97 15.08 -19.82
C LYS A 3 -1.76 14.11 -18.66
N THR A 4 -1.07 13.01 -18.91
CA THR A 4 -0.63 12.08 -17.87
C THR A 4 0.31 12.82 -16.91
N LEU A 5 -0.14 13.05 -15.68
CA LEU A 5 0.63 13.76 -14.66
C LEU A 5 1.67 12.85 -14.00
N LEU A 6 1.34 11.57 -13.86
CA LEU A 6 2.14 10.56 -13.18
C LEU A 6 2.09 9.25 -13.93
N THR A 7 3.26 8.70 -14.25
CA THR A 7 3.42 7.34 -14.77
C THR A 7 4.19 6.53 -13.74
N GLN A 8 3.62 5.39 -13.35
CA GLN A 8 4.26 4.42 -12.46
C GLN A 8 3.97 3.01 -12.98
N SER A 9 4.98 2.14 -12.92
CA SER A 9 4.83 0.71 -13.21
C SER A 9 5.05 -0.08 -11.92
N TRP A 10 4.17 -1.03 -11.65
CA TRP A 10 4.31 -1.95 -10.52
C TRP A 10 4.77 -3.29 -11.10
N LEU A 11 5.94 -3.74 -10.67
CA LEU A 11 6.57 -4.99 -11.10
C LEU A 11 6.74 -5.92 -9.90
N ASP A 12 6.86 -7.22 -10.16
CA ASP A 12 7.15 -8.26 -9.15
C ASP A 12 6.24 -8.18 -7.91
N LEU A 13 4.93 -8.27 -8.16
CA LEU A 13 3.91 -8.18 -7.13
C LEU A 13 3.76 -9.50 -6.40
N THR A 14 3.90 -9.47 -5.08
CA THR A 14 3.61 -10.59 -4.18
C THR A 14 2.46 -10.21 -3.25
N PHE A 15 1.43 -11.05 -3.23
CA PHE A 15 0.28 -10.92 -2.34
C PHE A 15 0.32 -12.03 -1.30
N LEU A 16 0.33 -11.65 -0.03
CA LEU A 16 0.23 -12.56 1.10
C LEU A 16 -1.00 -12.17 1.92
N HIS A 17 -1.82 -13.15 2.27
CA HIS A 17 -3.04 -12.94 3.03
C HIS A 17 -3.12 -13.94 4.18
N TRP A 18 -3.45 -13.44 5.37
CA TRP A 18 -3.69 -14.28 6.54
C TRP A 18 -5.10 -14.05 7.06
N ALA A 19 -5.82 -15.15 7.31
CA ALA A 19 -7.08 -15.11 8.02
C ALA A 19 -6.81 -14.79 9.49
N VAL A 20 -7.54 -13.81 10.02
CA VAL A 20 -7.42 -13.35 11.41
C VAL A 20 -8.81 -13.20 12.01
N ASP A 21 -8.84 -13.05 13.34
CA ASP A 21 -10.06 -12.80 14.07
C ASP A 21 -10.60 -11.38 13.74
N PRO A 22 -11.87 -11.24 13.30
CA PRO A 22 -12.49 -9.94 13.07
C PRO A 22 -12.40 -9.00 14.29
N GLU A 23 -12.49 -9.51 15.51
CA GLU A 23 -12.45 -8.68 16.71
C GLU A 23 -11.11 -7.96 16.88
N GLN A 24 -10.01 -8.63 16.51
CA GLN A 24 -8.66 -8.05 16.55
C GLN A 24 -8.47 -6.95 15.50
N VAL A 25 -9.11 -7.10 14.33
CA VAL A 25 -9.02 -6.13 13.23
C VAL A 25 -9.93 -4.94 13.45
N ALA A 26 -11.11 -5.13 14.04
CA ALA A 26 -12.07 -4.05 14.29
C ALA A 26 -11.47 -2.89 15.09
N LEU A 27 -10.60 -3.19 16.06
CA LEU A 27 -9.89 -2.20 16.88
C LEU A 27 -8.90 -1.33 16.09
N LEU A 28 -8.53 -1.76 14.87
CA LEU A 28 -7.54 -1.10 14.03
C LEU A 28 -8.17 -0.28 12.90
N LEU A 29 -9.49 -0.35 12.74
CA LEU A 29 -10.24 0.32 11.68
C LEU A 29 -10.72 1.72 12.12
N PRO A 30 -10.95 2.64 11.18
CA PRO A 30 -11.60 3.92 11.44
C PRO A 30 -13.01 3.73 12.03
N ALA A 31 -13.44 4.68 12.87
CA ALA A 31 -14.80 4.71 13.40
C ALA A 31 -15.85 4.70 12.27
N GLY A 32 -16.94 3.97 12.47
CA GLY A 32 -18.00 3.80 11.46
C GLY A 32 -17.68 2.77 10.37
N THR A 33 -16.62 1.96 10.56
CA THR A 33 -16.31 0.84 9.66
C THR A 33 -16.15 -0.47 10.44
N LEU A 34 -16.53 -1.57 9.80
CA LEU A 34 -16.42 -2.93 10.32
C LEU A 34 -15.45 -3.74 9.45
N PRO A 35 -14.80 -4.80 9.97
CA PRO A 35 -13.99 -5.69 9.15
C PRO A 35 -14.81 -6.32 8.03
N ASP A 36 -14.26 -6.39 6.81
CA ASP A 36 -14.85 -7.18 5.74
C ASP A 36 -14.68 -8.66 6.06
N MET A 37 -15.81 -9.38 6.12
CA MET A 37 -15.85 -10.78 6.53
C MET A 37 -16.07 -11.69 5.33
N HIS A 38 -15.25 -12.73 5.26
CA HIS A 38 -15.40 -13.85 4.34
C HIS A 38 -15.28 -15.14 5.14
N GLU A 39 -16.29 -16.01 5.06
CA GLU A 39 -16.35 -17.28 5.82
C GLU A 39 -16.11 -17.11 7.33
N ALA A 40 -16.75 -16.11 7.94
CA ALA A 40 -16.61 -15.74 9.36
C ALA A 40 -15.19 -15.33 9.80
N ARG A 41 -14.29 -15.08 8.84
CA ARG A 41 -12.94 -14.54 9.07
C ARG A 41 -12.78 -13.19 8.38
N THR A 42 -11.83 -12.40 8.84
CA THR A 42 -11.32 -11.27 8.07
C THR A 42 -9.87 -11.52 7.70
N TYR A 43 -9.32 -10.70 6.81
CA TYR A 43 -8.00 -10.92 6.26
C TYR A 43 -7.11 -9.69 6.44
N VAL A 44 -5.85 -9.95 6.76
CA VAL A 44 -4.78 -8.96 6.63
C VAL A 44 -3.99 -9.29 5.39
N GLY A 45 -3.86 -8.31 4.49
CA GLY A 45 -3.05 -8.42 3.28
C GLY A 45 -1.71 -7.74 3.45
N LEU A 46 -0.62 -8.43 3.13
CA LEU A 46 0.69 -7.83 2.90
C LEU A 46 0.99 -7.89 1.41
N VAL A 47 1.19 -6.73 0.80
CA VAL A 47 1.46 -6.61 -0.63
C VAL A 47 2.85 -6.03 -0.81
N ALA A 48 3.78 -6.87 -1.25
CA ALA A 48 5.12 -6.44 -1.62
C ALA A 48 5.17 -6.24 -3.13
N PHE A 49 5.70 -5.11 -3.59
CA PHE A 49 5.88 -4.87 -5.00
C PHE A 49 7.08 -3.98 -5.27
N ARG A 50 7.60 -4.07 -6.49
CA ARG A 50 8.64 -3.19 -6.99
C ARG A 50 8.01 -2.03 -7.75
N MET A 51 8.12 -0.84 -7.18
CA MET A 51 7.79 0.40 -7.86
C MET A 51 8.89 0.69 -8.89
N HIS A 52 8.54 0.82 -10.17
CA HIS A 52 9.48 1.07 -11.26
C HIS A 52 9.09 2.33 -12.03
N ARG A 53 10.06 3.24 -12.20
CA ARG A 53 9.99 4.41 -13.09
C ARG A 53 8.87 5.39 -12.75
N ILE A 54 8.90 5.93 -11.53
CA ILE A 54 8.06 7.09 -11.16
C ILE A 54 8.53 8.31 -11.96
N GLY A 55 7.76 8.69 -12.97
CA GLY A 55 7.96 9.90 -13.78
C GLY A 55 6.84 10.90 -13.55
N TRP A 56 7.18 12.14 -13.23
CA TRP A 56 6.25 13.28 -13.29
C TRP A 56 6.28 13.87 -14.70
N LEU A 57 5.11 14.15 -15.30
CA LEU A 57 4.99 14.93 -16.54
C LEU A 57 5.89 14.46 -17.72
N ASN A 58 5.96 13.15 -17.99
CA ASN A 58 6.80 12.55 -19.04
C ASN A 58 8.33 12.75 -18.88
N LEU A 59 8.83 13.21 -17.73
CA LEU A 59 10.28 13.24 -17.49
C LEU A 59 10.84 11.82 -17.28
N PRO A 60 12.09 11.55 -17.71
CA PRO A 60 12.80 10.33 -17.32
C PRO A 60 12.83 10.25 -15.79
N GLY A 61 12.56 9.04 -15.26
CA GLY A 61 12.40 8.82 -13.82
C GLY A 61 13.55 9.45 -13.03
N LEU A 62 13.22 10.22 -12.00
CA LEU A 62 14.24 10.87 -11.17
C LEU A 62 15.16 9.78 -10.60
N PRO A 63 16.50 9.90 -10.68
CA PRO A 63 17.44 8.86 -10.24
C PRO A 63 17.24 8.51 -8.75
N TYR A 64 16.85 9.50 -7.93
CA TYR A 64 16.50 9.32 -6.52
C TYR A 64 15.09 8.76 -6.27
N LEU A 65 14.22 8.66 -7.27
CA LEU A 65 12.90 7.97 -7.20
C LEU A 65 12.79 6.69 -8.05
N GLY A 66 13.83 6.34 -8.83
CA GLY A 66 13.95 5.20 -9.76
C GLY A 66 13.12 3.93 -9.47
N THR A 67 13.77 2.85 -9.04
CA THR A 67 13.14 1.55 -8.76
C THR A 67 13.31 1.22 -7.29
N PHE A 68 12.23 0.88 -6.58
CA PHE A 68 12.32 0.50 -5.17
C PHE A 68 11.23 -0.48 -4.73
N PRO A 69 11.54 -1.38 -3.78
CA PRO A 69 10.53 -2.20 -3.13
C PRO A 69 9.68 -1.37 -2.18
N GLU A 70 8.39 -1.65 -2.20
CA GLU A 70 7.36 -1.13 -1.31
C GLU A 70 6.54 -2.30 -0.75
N ILE A 71 6.23 -2.25 0.54
CA ILE A 71 5.37 -3.22 1.22
C ILE A 71 4.18 -2.48 1.82
N ASN A 72 3.00 -3.04 1.63
CA ASN A 72 1.75 -2.46 2.11
C ASN A 72 1.00 -3.45 2.99
N VAL A 73 0.72 -3.06 4.23
CA VAL A 73 -0.19 -3.80 5.11
C VAL A 73 -1.59 -3.20 4.97
N ARG A 74 -2.51 -4.04 4.54
CA ARG A 74 -3.88 -3.70 4.16
C ARG A 74 -4.86 -4.46 5.03
N LEU A 75 -5.84 -3.74 5.56
CA LEU A 75 -7.04 -4.31 6.16
C LEU A 75 -8.21 -4.04 5.22
N TYR A 76 -9.23 -4.89 5.29
CA TYR A 76 -10.44 -4.76 4.50
C TYR A 76 -11.58 -4.33 5.43
N SER A 77 -12.32 -3.31 5.02
CA SER A 77 -13.39 -2.73 5.82
C SER A 77 -14.66 -2.54 5.00
N VAL A 78 -15.80 -2.55 5.68
CA VAL A 78 -17.12 -2.22 5.13
C VAL A 78 -17.71 -1.12 5.99
N ASP A 79 -18.28 -0.09 5.36
CA ASP A 79 -18.98 0.96 6.09
C ASP A 79 -20.46 0.62 6.37
N GLU A 80 -21.15 1.48 7.11
CA GLU A 80 -22.57 1.34 7.44
C GLU A 80 -23.51 1.28 6.22
N HIS A 81 -23.04 1.71 5.05
CA HIS A 81 -23.77 1.65 3.79
C HIS A 81 -23.40 0.43 2.92
N GLY A 82 -22.58 -0.50 3.44
CA GLY A 82 -22.15 -1.69 2.72
C GLY A 82 -21.03 -1.44 1.71
N ARG A 83 -20.40 -0.27 1.70
CA ARG A 83 -19.31 0.07 0.79
C ARG A 83 -18.01 -0.52 1.30
N ARG A 84 -17.36 -1.31 0.45
CA ARG A 84 -16.08 -1.96 0.76
C ARG A 84 -14.90 -1.03 0.49
N GLY A 85 -13.95 -1.01 1.41
CA GLY A 85 -12.74 -0.19 1.36
C GLY A 85 -11.52 -0.95 1.84
N VAL A 86 -10.35 -0.38 1.54
CA VAL A 86 -9.07 -0.87 2.02
C VAL A 86 -8.49 0.17 2.97
N VAL A 87 -8.17 -0.25 4.18
CA VAL A 87 -7.49 0.56 5.19
C VAL A 87 -6.01 0.18 5.18
N PHE A 88 -5.16 1.12 4.81
CA PHE A 88 -3.71 0.93 4.86
C PHE A 88 -3.22 1.18 6.28
N ARG A 89 -2.69 0.15 6.95
CA ARG A 89 -2.14 0.24 8.31
C ARG A 89 -0.68 0.65 8.33
N SER A 90 0.09 0.17 7.37
CA SER A 90 1.43 0.65 7.11
C SER A 90 1.71 0.60 5.61
N LEU A 91 2.40 1.64 5.13
CA LEU A 91 3.01 1.65 3.82
C LEU A 91 4.50 1.80 4.04
N GLU A 92 5.23 0.73 3.90
CA GLU A 92 6.67 0.71 4.07
C GLU A 92 7.33 0.91 2.72
N ALA A 93 8.11 1.99 2.58
CA ALA A 93 8.88 2.22 1.36
C ALA A 93 10.36 2.39 1.71
N SER A 94 11.20 1.81 0.87
CA SER A 94 12.67 1.89 1.02
C SER A 94 13.25 3.26 0.65
N ARG A 95 12.43 4.20 0.15
CA ARG A 95 12.84 5.57 -0.18
C ARG A 95 12.13 6.60 0.69
N LEU A 96 12.91 7.55 1.23
CA LEU A 96 12.46 8.55 2.19
C LEU A 96 11.52 9.62 1.58
N LEU A 97 11.70 9.95 0.29
CA LEU A 97 10.90 11.00 -0.37
C LEU A 97 9.41 10.60 -0.49
N PRO A 98 9.04 9.44 -1.06
CA PRO A 98 7.64 8.98 -1.11
C PRO A 98 7.00 8.86 0.28
N VAL A 99 7.75 8.39 1.28
CA VAL A 99 7.32 8.34 2.69
C VAL A 99 6.95 9.73 3.20
N LEU A 100 7.78 10.74 2.96
CA LEU A 100 7.53 12.11 3.38
C LEU A 100 6.36 12.73 2.61
N THR A 101 6.28 12.55 1.30
CA THR A 101 5.20 13.13 0.47
C THR A 101 3.84 12.52 0.81
N ALA A 102 3.77 11.20 1.03
CA ALA A 102 2.51 10.52 1.35
C ALA A 102 2.06 10.76 2.80
N ARG A 103 3.00 10.87 3.77
CA ARG A 103 2.68 11.32 5.13
C ARG A 103 2.15 12.75 5.13
N TRP A 104 2.78 13.65 4.37
CA TRP A 104 2.43 15.06 4.34
C TRP A 104 1.15 15.35 3.56
N ALA A 105 0.90 14.66 2.44
CA ALA A 105 -0.26 14.91 1.58
C ALA A 105 -1.52 14.08 1.94
N PHE A 106 -1.37 12.85 2.44
CA PHE A 106 -2.52 11.92 2.59
C PHE A 106 -2.73 11.42 4.03
N ARG A 107 -1.92 11.85 5.01
CA ARG A 107 -1.92 11.33 6.41
C ARG A 107 -1.84 9.80 6.50
N LEU A 108 -1.28 9.16 5.47
CA LEU A 108 -1.15 7.72 5.43
C LEU A 108 0.03 7.29 6.32
N PRO A 109 -0.08 6.15 7.03
CA PRO A 109 0.95 5.65 7.94
C PRO A 109 2.13 5.06 7.16
N TYR A 110 2.87 5.93 6.47
CA TYR A 110 4.07 5.57 5.74
C TYR A 110 5.27 5.46 6.69
N TYR A 111 5.95 4.32 6.67
CA TYR A 111 7.14 4.05 7.48
C TYR A 111 8.34 3.81 6.56
N TRP A 112 9.52 4.26 6.98
CA TRP A 112 10.75 3.91 6.28
C TRP A 112 11.21 2.54 6.74
N ALA A 113 11.47 1.64 5.80
CA ALA A 113 12.03 0.32 6.09
C ALA A 113 13.14 -0.02 5.10
N LYS A 114 14.25 -0.60 5.61
CA LYS A 114 15.33 -1.10 4.77
C LYS A 114 14.89 -2.41 4.13
N MET A 115 14.71 -2.40 2.81
CA MET A 115 14.30 -3.57 2.04
C MET A 115 15.31 -3.87 0.93
N SER A 116 15.50 -5.14 0.63
CA SER A 116 16.29 -5.63 -0.50
C SER A 116 15.46 -6.66 -1.26
N MET A 117 15.45 -6.56 -2.58
CA MET A 117 14.86 -7.56 -3.46
C MET A 117 16.02 -8.24 -4.20
N GLN A 118 16.08 -9.56 -4.14
CA GLN A 118 17.05 -10.35 -4.91
C GLN A 118 16.27 -11.02 -6.04
N GLU A 119 16.73 -10.84 -7.28
CA GLU A 119 16.23 -11.63 -8.39
C GLU A 119 16.76 -13.08 -8.24
N PRO A 120 15.94 -14.10 -8.53
CA PRO A 120 16.43 -15.47 -8.55
C PRO A 120 17.49 -15.62 -9.64
N ILE A 121 18.59 -16.32 -9.32
CA ILE A 121 19.70 -16.68 -10.22
C ILE A 121 19.23 -17.70 -11.26
#